data_AF-A0A925XX36-F1
#
_entry.id   AF-A0A925XX36-F1
#
_cell.length_a   1.000
_cell.length_b   1.000
_cell.length_c   1.000
_cell.angle_alpha   90.00
_cell.angle_beta   90.00
_cell.angle_gamma   90.00
#
_symmetry.space_group_name_H-M   'P 1'
#
loop_
_entity.id
_entity.type
_entity.pdbx_description
1 polymer ?
#
loop_
_entity_poly.entity_id
_entity_poly.type
_entity_poly.pdbx_seq_one_letter_code
_entity_poly.pdbx_strand_id
1 'polypeptide(L)'
;GCTRGCRFCQPGMLTRPARDVDPDAVVETVLTGLQATGFNEFSLLSLSCSDYLSLPAVGVQLHNALAADTVSLSLPSQRVDRFNDELAGIIGGARKPSLTFAPEAGTQRLRDVINKGLTNADLLNGIKTAHEHGWDMVKLYFMIGLPTETDEDVLGIAETIGWLQRECRAQGRRRFEVHVTISNFTPKPHTPFQWHTVTAAELRHKHNLLKTAFRRLKGVKINFTDIRVSALEDVLTRAGRDMSRAILRVWELGVARHDPWFAPDAFFGLWDQVLGEFDYSWDVVGPPIDSPLPWDFIDTGIEKQWLVDDYAKALAEAIVPDCSFDSCSHCGICGEDFGANVVLAPRAVPQLETPSGPPVQPKQRLRVVFAKRSEMRFIGHLDLQRLWERACRRASLVLAYSNGFHPMPRISTATALALGMESDGEIVDFELAEPVPVADFRARLQSQLPHGVDLCQVEEIPLKSPAAAQALVAAEYRITLQASQVTDWHSALKTVLASESLPVERTSKKSGKTHTLDCRSWLFELELLEVGETEATFQYAGACRNDGTVLRPDDLVQVFQAATAQEVSLANVYRLGLRLATLCE
;
A
#
# COMPACT_ATOMS: atom_id res chain seq x y z
N GLY A 1 -3.34 21.18 -9.94
CA GLY A 1 -4.46 21.74 -9.17
C GLY A 1 -5.77 21.05 -9.46
N CYS A 2 -6.88 21.63 -9.00
CA CYS A 2 -8.25 21.21 -9.30
C CYS A 2 -9.14 22.44 -9.48
N THR A 3 -10.05 22.40 -10.45
CA THR A 3 -10.89 23.56 -10.85
C THR A 3 -12.24 23.60 -10.13
N ARG A 4 -12.63 22.48 -9.50
CA ARG A 4 -13.99 22.18 -9.07
C ARG A 4 -14.46 22.93 -7.81
N GLY A 5 -13.53 23.47 -7.02
CA GLY A 5 -13.87 24.37 -5.92
C GLY A 5 -14.69 23.77 -4.77
N CYS A 6 -14.49 22.49 -4.43
CA CYS A 6 -15.16 21.89 -3.27
C CYS A 6 -14.73 22.59 -1.96
N ARG A 7 -15.69 23.07 -1.17
CA ARG A 7 -15.48 23.99 -0.03
C ARG A 7 -14.75 23.41 1.18
N PHE A 8 -14.65 22.09 1.24
CA PHE A 8 -13.91 21.35 2.27
C PHE A 8 -12.49 20.97 1.82
N CYS A 9 -12.19 21.05 0.52
CA CYS A 9 -11.01 20.44 -0.06
C CYS A 9 -9.82 21.39 -0.01
N GLN A 10 -8.98 21.27 1.02
CA GLN A 10 -7.78 22.08 1.17
C GLN A 10 -6.83 21.98 -0.05
N PRO A 11 -6.50 20.79 -0.59
CA PRO A 11 -5.68 20.72 -1.81
C PRO A 11 -6.32 21.45 -3.01
N GLY A 12 -7.66 21.42 -3.14
CA GLY A 12 -8.38 22.15 -4.20
C GLY A 12 -8.32 23.68 -4.07
N MET A 13 -7.96 24.18 -2.88
CA MET A 13 -7.70 25.59 -2.63
C MET A 13 -6.21 25.90 -2.85
N LEU A 14 -5.32 25.17 -2.16
CA LEU A 14 -3.88 25.47 -2.12
C LEU A 14 -3.11 25.19 -3.41
N THR A 15 -3.66 24.42 -4.35
CA THR A 15 -2.96 24.02 -5.58
C THR A 15 -3.49 24.71 -6.84
N ARG A 16 -4.13 25.87 -6.68
CA ARG A 16 -4.58 26.72 -7.78
C ARG A 16 -3.40 27.53 -8.36
N PRO A 17 -3.44 27.90 -9.66
CA PRO A 17 -4.42 27.45 -10.66
C PRO A 17 -4.20 26.00 -11.10
N ALA A 18 -5.23 25.36 -11.65
CA ALA A 18 -5.11 24.02 -12.21
C ALA A 18 -4.40 24.08 -13.58
N ARG A 19 -3.50 23.14 -13.83
CA ARG A 19 -2.73 23.10 -15.07
C ARG A 19 -2.67 21.68 -15.58
N ASP A 20 -3.21 21.48 -16.77
CA ASP A 20 -3.08 20.25 -17.53
C ASP A 20 -1.62 20.06 -17.97
N VAL A 21 -1.17 18.81 -17.92
CA VAL A 21 0.14 18.40 -18.45
C VAL A 21 -0.05 17.99 -19.90
N ASP A 22 0.95 18.23 -20.74
CA ASP A 22 0.90 17.78 -22.14
C ASP A 22 0.72 16.24 -22.24
N PRO A 23 -0.20 15.73 -23.09
CA PRO A 23 -0.47 14.30 -23.21
C PRO A 23 0.76 13.45 -23.59
N ASP A 24 1.61 13.92 -24.50
CA ASP A 24 2.79 13.17 -24.92
C ASP A 24 3.82 13.11 -23.77
N ALA A 25 3.97 14.21 -23.03
CA ALA A 25 4.82 14.23 -21.84
C ALA A 25 4.36 13.24 -20.75
N VAL A 26 3.04 13.06 -20.57
CA VAL A 26 2.52 12.05 -19.63
C VAL A 26 2.89 10.63 -20.09
N VAL A 27 2.68 10.32 -21.37
CA VAL A 27 3.02 8.99 -21.93
C VAL A 27 4.52 8.72 -21.81
N GLU A 28 5.36 9.66 -22.23
CA GLU A 28 6.82 9.56 -22.16
C GLU A 28 7.31 9.36 -20.72
N THR A 29 6.76 10.11 -19.77
CA THR A 29 7.12 10.01 -18.35
C THR A 29 6.82 8.62 -17.80
N VAL A 30 5.65 8.07 -18.14
CA VAL A 30 5.27 6.72 -17.70
C VAL A 30 6.20 5.67 -18.30
N LEU A 31 6.40 5.68 -19.63
CA LEU A 31 7.24 4.69 -20.30
C LEU A 31 8.70 4.73 -19.81
N THR A 32 9.26 5.94 -19.72
CA THR A 32 10.62 6.16 -19.21
C THR A 32 10.74 5.74 -17.75
N GLY A 33 9.75 6.08 -16.91
CA GLY A 33 9.71 5.71 -15.50
C GLY A 33 9.63 4.19 -15.30
N LEU A 34 8.80 3.49 -16.08
CA LEU A 34 8.69 2.03 -16.04
C LEU A 34 10.01 1.37 -16.45
N GLN A 35 10.65 1.86 -17.52
CA GLN A 35 11.95 1.35 -17.96
C GLN A 35 13.05 1.59 -16.92
N ALA A 36 13.11 2.78 -16.33
CA ALA A 36 14.14 3.16 -15.36
C ALA A 36 13.98 2.45 -14.00
N THR A 37 12.76 2.08 -13.62
CA THR A 37 12.48 1.54 -12.28
C THR A 37 12.18 0.03 -12.28
N GLY A 38 11.68 -0.51 -13.39
CA GLY A 38 11.28 -1.92 -13.53
C GLY A 38 9.93 -2.27 -12.88
N PHE A 39 9.15 -1.27 -12.44
CA PHE A 39 7.82 -1.50 -11.88
C PHE A 39 6.87 -2.10 -12.92
N ASN A 40 5.88 -2.85 -12.44
CA ASN A 40 4.78 -3.44 -13.21
C ASN A 40 3.44 -2.77 -12.95
N GLU A 41 3.46 -1.65 -12.25
CA GLU A 41 2.26 -0.88 -11.94
C GLU A 41 2.64 0.58 -11.94
N PHE A 42 1.78 1.40 -12.52
CA PHE A 42 1.87 2.84 -12.41
C PHE A 42 0.50 3.43 -12.14
N SER A 43 0.50 4.64 -11.60
CA SER A 43 -0.72 5.37 -11.28
C SER A 43 -0.60 6.81 -11.73
N LEU A 44 -1.67 7.34 -12.33
CA LEU A 44 -1.79 8.75 -12.66
C LEU A 44 -2.37 9.48 -11.44
N LEU A 45 -1.59 10.38 -10.86
CA LEU A 45 -1.96 11.13 -9.66
C LEU A 45 -2.36 12.56 -10.01
N SER A 46 -3.59 12.93 -9.66
CA SER A 46 -4.11 14.30 -9.69
C SER A 46 -5.21 14.42 -8.64
N LEU A 47 -5.57 15.65 -8.27
CA LEU A 47 -6.73 15.92 -7.42
C LEU A 47 -8.05 15.53 -8.08
N SER A 48 -8.10 15.53 -9.42
CA SER A 48 -9.15 14.89 -10.19
C SER A 48 -8.60 14.45 -11.54
N CYS A 49 -8.15 13.19 -11.64
CA CYS A 49 -7.57 12.66 -12.88
C CYS A 49 -8.57 12.67 -14.04
N SER A 50 -9.85 12.44 -13.76
CA SER A 50 -10.89 12.36 -14.78
C SER A 50 -11.33 13.73 -15.33
N ASP A 51 -10.90 14.84 -14.72
CA ASP A 51 -11.09 16.18 -15.27
C ASP A 51 -10.04 16.52 -16.36
N TYR A 52 -8.99 15.71 -16.47
CA TYR A 52 -8.02 15.82 -17.56
C TYR A 52 -8.63 15.29 -18.86
N LEU A 53 -9.01 16.19 -19.76
CA LEU A 53 -9.79 15.86 -20.97
C LEU A 53 -9.09 14.90 -21.93
N SER A 54 -7.75 14.83 -21.88
CA SER A 54 -6.95 13.91 -22.68
C SER A 54 -6.72 12.55 -22.03
N LEU A 55 -7.29 12.28 -20.84
CA LEU A 55 -7.14 11.00 -20.14
C LEU A 55 -7.54 9.78 -20.99
N PRO A 56 -8.65 9.77 -21.75
CA PRO A 56 -8.98 8.61 -22.59
C PRO A 56 -7.90 8.33 -23.64
N ALA A 57 -7.42 9.37 -24.34
CA ALA A 57 -6.37 9.23 -25.34
C ALA A 57 -5.05 8.74 -24.74
N VAL A 58 -4.61 9.33 -23.61
CA VAL A 58 -3.41 8.89 -22.89
C VAL A 58 -3.56 7.45 -22.39
N GLY A 59 -4.73 7.09 -21.86
CA GLY A 59 -5.00 5.76 -21.35
C GLY A 59 -4.91 4.68 -22.43
N VAL A 60 -5.50 4.91 -23.61
CA VAL A 60 -5.39 3.96 -24.73
C VAL A 60 -3.97 3.91 -25.29
N GLN A 61 -3.27 5.04 -25.41
CA GLN A 61 -1.87 5.04 -25.87
C GLN A 61 -0.97 4.22 -24.95
N LEU A 62 -1.09 4.40 -23.63
CA LEU A 62 -0.35 3.62 -22.65
C LEU A 62 -0.74 2.14 -22.67
N HIS A 63 -2.03 1.85 -22.84
CA HIS A 63 -2.51 0.47 -22.98
C HIS A 63 -1.86 -0.23 -24.17
N ASN A 64 -1.89 0.39 -25.36
CA ASN A 64 -1.32 -0.18 -26.57
C ASN A 64 0.21 -0.29 -26.46
N ALA A 65 0.89 0.74 -25.94
CA ALA A 65 2.34 0.73 -25.77
C ALA A 65 2.83 -0.37 -24.80
N LEU A 66 2.00 -0.80 -23.86
CA LEU A 66 2.32 -1.80 -22.84
C LEU A 66 1.58 -3.14 -23.06
N ALA A 67 1.00 -3.36 -24.25
CA ALA A 67 0.13 -4.50 -24.54
C ALA A 67 0.83 -5.87 -24.45
N ALA A 68 2.16 -5.91 -24.63
CA ALA A 68 2.98 -7.10 -24.49
C ALA A 68 3.52 -7.31 -23.06
N ASP A 69 3.37 -6.30 -22.19
CA ASP A 69 3.89 -6.31 -20.83
C ASP A 69 2.82 -6.72 -19.80
N THR A 70 3.27 -7.11 -18.61
CA THR A 70 2.40 -7.36 -17.44
C THR A 70 2.17 -6.09 -16.61
N VAL A 71 2.15 -4.93 -17.26
CA VAL A 71 1.99 -3.64 -16.55
C VAL A 71 0.51 -3.34 -16.34
N SER A 72 0.12 -3.09 -15.09
CA SER A 72 -1.23 -2.63 -14.77
C SER A 72 -1.29 -1.12 -14.56
N LEU A 73 -2.25 -0.46 -15.22
CA LEU A 73 -2.66 0.90 -14.89
C LEU A 73 -3.60 0.86 -13.66
N SER A 74 -3.24 1.60 -12.62
CA SER A 74 -4.09 1.82 -11.46
C SER A 74 -4.49 3.30 -11.40
N LEU A 75 -5.79 3.58 -11.46
CA LEU A 75 -6.28 4.94 -11.23
C LEU A 75 -6.80 5.06 -9.79
N PRO A 76 -6.36 6.06 -9.01
CA PRO A 76 -6.92 6.34 -7.70
C PRO A 76 -8.38 6.79 -7.85
N SER A 77 -9.11 6.93 -6.73
CA SER A 77 -10.54 7.32 -6.67
C SER A 77 -11.03 8.16 -7.86
N GLN A 78 -12.07 7.68 -8.56
CA GLN A 78 -12.57 8.32 -9.79
C GLN A 78 -13.76 9.23 -9.46
N ARG A 79 -13.87 10.36 -10.14
CA ARG A 79 -15.11 11.15 -10.13
C ARG A 79 -16.14 10.43 -10.98
N VAL A 80 -17.30 10.19 -10.39
CA VAL A 80 -18.36 9.39 -11.02
C VAL A 80 -18.96 10.07 -12.25
N ASP A 81 -19.03 11.41 -12.27
CA ASP A 81 -19.56 12.22 -13.38
C ASP A 81 -18.71 12.15 -14.65
N ARG A 82 -17.45 11.75 -14.53
CA ARG A 82 -16.52 11.63 -15.66
C ARG A 82 -16.24 10.18 -16.06
N PHE A 83 -16.83 9.20 -15.36
CA PHE A 83 -16.64 7.79 -15.64
C PHE A 83 -17.56 7.35 -16.81
N ASN A 84 -16.96 6.91 -17.91
CA ASN A 84 -17.65 6.50 -19.14
C ASN A 84 -17.12 5.14 -19.65
N ASP A 85 -17.69 4.66 -20.76
CA ASP A 85 -17.33 3.37 -21.38
C ASP A 85 -15.85 3.29 -21.78
N GLU A 86 -15.28 4.39 -22.27
CA GLU A 86 -13.86 4.46 -22.66
C GLU A 86 -12.94 4.24 -21.44
N LEU A 87 -13.20 4.96 -20.35
CA LEU A 87 -12.47 4.79 -19.10
C LEU A 87 -12.70 3.41 -18.48
N ALA A 88 -13.91 2.88 -18.57
CA ALA A 88 -14.22 1.52 -18.13
C ALA A 88 -13.40 0.47 -18.92
N GLY A 89 -13.24 0.65 -20.23
CA GLY A 89 -12.40 -0.20 -21.08
C GLY A 89 -10.90 -0.11 -20.72
N ILE A 90 -10.40 1.09 -20.44
CA ILE A 90 -8.99 1.35 -20.08
C ILE A 90 -8.65 0.74 -18.70
N ILE A 91 -9.51 0.94 -17.69
CA ILE A 91 -9.29 0.48 -16.31
C ILE A 91 -9.60 -1.02 -16.17
N GLY A 92 -10.47 -1.55 -17.02
CA GLY A 92 -11.10 -2.85 -16.89
C GLY A 92 -10.33 -4.05 -17.45
N GLY A 93 -9.04 -3.92 -17.76
CA GLY A 93 -8.18 -4.94 -18.41
C GLY A 93 -8.11 -6.31 -17.70
N ALA A 94 -6.93 -6.95 -17.61
CA ALA A 94 -6.83 -8.30 -17.05
C ALA A 94 -7.28 -8.41 -15.56
N ARG A 95 -7.25 -7.29 -14.82
CA ARG A 95 -7.67 -7.18 -13.43
C ARG A 95 -8.65 -6.02 -13.28
N LYS A 96 -9.85 -6.27 -12.75
CA LYS A 96 -10.79 -5.21 -12.38
C LYS A 96 -10.52 -4.78 -10.93
N PRO A 97 -9.85 -3.64 -10.68
CA PRO A 97 -9.66 -3.15 -9.32
C PRO A 97 -11.00 -2.74 -8.71
N SER A 98 -11.04 -2.62 -7.37
CA SER A 98 -12.21 -2.05 -6.70
C SER A 98 -12.39 -0.59 -7.11
N LEU A 99 -13.50 -0.25 -7.75
CA LEU A 99 -13.80 1.11 -8.16
C LEU A 99 -14.28 1.92 -6.96
N THR A 100 -13.69 3.08 -6.74
CA THR A 100 -14.05 3.98 -5.64
C THR A 100 -14.59 5.28 -6.20
N PHE A 101 -15.76 5.68 -5.73
CA PHE A 101 -16.38 6.97 -6.02
C PHE A 101 -16.59 7.74 -4.71
N ALA A 102 -16.50 9.06 -4.77
CA ALA A 102 -16.73 9.94 -3.62
C ALA A 102 -17.90 10.90 -3.90
N PRO A 103 -19.14 10.50 -3.58
CA PRO A 103 -20.29 11.40 -3.59
C PRO A 103 -20.20 12.48 -2.51
N GLU A 104 -19.46 12.22 -1.42
CA GLU A 104 -19.22 13.08 -0.25
C GLU A 104 -20.45 13.36 0.62
N ALA A 105 -21.63 13.58 0.03
CA ALA A 105 -22.87 13.82 0.75
C ALA A 105 -24.03 13.01 0.16
N GLY A 106 -24.98 12.64 1.03
CA GLY A 106 -26.14 11.81 0.69
C GLY A 106 -27.15 12.53 -0.19
N THR A 107 -27.52 13.76 0.14
CA THR A 107 -28.54 14.54 -0.57
C THR A 107 -27.94 15.45 -1.64
N GLN A 108 -28.75 15.83 -2.63
CA GLN A 108 -28.35 16.83 -3.63
C GLN A 108 -28.05 18.17 -2.96
N ARG A 109 -28.95 18.61 -2.07
CA ARG A 109 -28.81 19.84 -1.28
C ARG A 109 -27.43 19.94 -0.61
N LEU A 110 -27.03 18.91 0.14
CA LEU A 110 -25.75 18.96 0.85
C LEU A 110 -24.54 18.85 -0.10
N ARG A 111 -24.68 18.16 -1.25
CA ARG A 111 -23.64 18.20 -2.31
C ARG A 111 -23.50 19.60 -2.92
N ASP A 112 -24.58 20.36 -3.01
CA ASP A 112 -24.58 21.75 -3.48
C ASP A 112 -23.94 22.68 -2.44
N VAL A 113 -24.26 22.50 -1.15
CA VAL A 113 -23.62 23.23 -0.03
C VAL A 113 -22.11 23.04 0.00
N ILE A 114 -21.60 21.82 -0.20
CA ILE A 114 -20.14 21.59 -0.23
C ILE A 114 -19.49 21.95 -1.58
N ASN A 115 -20.29 22.43 -2.54
CA ASN A 115 -19.91 22.73 -3.92
C ASN A 115 -19.23 21.55 -4.62
N LYS A 116 -19.83 20.35 -4.52
CA LYS A 116 -19.29 19.17 -5.20
C LYS A 116 -19.51 19.26 -6.71
N GLY A 117 -20.63 19.82 -7.16
CA GLY A 117 -20.99 19.85 -8.58
C GLY A 117 -21.25 18.45 -9.14
N LEU A 118 -21.87 17.57 -8.34
CA LEU A 118 -22.24 16.21 -8.72
C LEU A 118 -23.75 16.03 -8.52
N THR A 119 -24.47 15.69 -9.58
CA THR A 119 -25.91 15.45 -9.51
C THR A 119 -26.24 14.00 -9.18
N ASN A 120 -27.47 13.74 -8.71
CA ASN A 120 -27.99 12.37 -8.61
C ASN A 120 -27.90 11.63 -9.95
N ALA A 121 -28.22 12.29 -11.07
CA ALA A 121 -28.19 11.67 -12.39
C ALA A 121 -26.78 11.20 -12.76
N ASP A 122 -25.76 12.04 -12.52
CA ASP A 122 -24.36 11.69 -12.77
C ASP A 122 -23.91 10.50 -11.91
N LEU A 123 -24.27 10.51 -10.63
CA LEU A 123 -23.96 9.43 -9.70
C LEU A 123 -24.55 8.09 -10.16
N LEU A 124 -25.82 8.10 -10.58
CA LEU A 124 -26.47 6.90 -11.11
C LEU A 124 -25.80 6.42 -12.40
N ASN A 125 -25.56 7.33 -13.35
CA ASN A 125 -25.00 7.00 -14.65
C ASN A 125 -23.61 6.35 -14.51
N GLY A 126 -22.70 6.93 -13.73
CA GLY A 126 -21.36 6.36 -13.57
C GLY A 126 -21.36 5.01 -12.86
N ILE A 127 -22.21 4.82 -11.83
CA ILE A 127 -22.34 3.54 -11.12
C ILE A 127 -22.98 2.47 -12.00
N LYS A 128 -24.02 2.83 -12.75
CA LYS A 128 -24.70 1.93 -13.69
C LYS A 128 -23.75 1.49 -14.81
N THR A 129 -22.98 2.42 -15.37
CA THR A 129 -21.96 2.14 -16.38
C THR A 129 -20.92 1.13 -15.87
N ALA A 130 -20.40 1.35 -14.66
CA ALA A 130 -19.49 0.41 -14.02
C ALA A 130 -20.15 -0.96 -13.82
N HIS A 131 -21.41 -0.99 -13.37
CA HIS A 131 -22.12 -2.24 -13.21
C HIS A 131 -22.26 -2.99 -14.55
N GLU A 132 -22.71 -2.32 -15.60
CA GLU A 132 -22.86 -2.87 -16.95
C GLU A 132 -21.54 -3.46 -17.50
N HIS A 133 -20.39 -2.83 -17.19
CA HIS A 133 -19.06 -3.33 -17.54
C HIS A 133 -18.51 -4.43 -16.62
N GLY A 134 -19.34 -4.98 -15.74
CA GLY A 134 -19.00 -6.17 -14.95
C GLY A 134 -18.41 -5.90 -13.58
N TRP A 135 -18.49 -4.66 -13.06
CA TRP A 135 -18.22 -4.40 -11.65
C TRP A 135 -19.45 -4.76 -10.82
N ASP A 136 -19.33 -5.84 -10.03
CA ASP A 136 -20.40 -6.26 -9.11
C ASP A 136 -20.27 -5.62 -7.71
N MET A 137 -19.20 -4.84 -7.47
CA MET A 137 -18.97 -4.12 -6.22
C MET A 137 -18.32 -2.75 -6.47
N VAL A 138 -18.79 -1.73 -5.74
CA VAL A 138 -18.17 -0.39 -5.70
C VAL A 138 -17.91 0.06 -4.26
N LYS A 139 -16.93 0.95 -4.10
CA LYS A 139 -16.67 1.67 -2.84
C LYS A 139 -17.21 3.10 -2.95
N LEU A 140 -17.99 3.55 -1.98
CA LEU A 140 -18.55 4.90 -1.91
C LEU A 140 -18.09 5.62 -0.64
N TYR A 141 -17.55 6.83 -0.78
CA TYR A 141 -17.06 7.64 0.32
C TYR A 141 -18.00 8.82 0.58
N PHE A 142 -18.41 8.96 1.83
CA PHE A 142 -19.26 10.04 2.31
C PHE A 142 -18.64 10.65 3.57
N MET A 143 -18.97 11.91 3.81
CA MET A 143 -18.62 12.65 5.02
C MET A 143 -19.88 12.99 5.81
N ILE A 144 -19.71 13.15 7.12
CA ILE A 144 -20.71 13.69 8.04
C ILE A 144 -20.08 14.76 8.92
N GLY A 145 -20.89 15.63 9.51
CA GLY A 145 -20.42 16.81 10.26
C GLY A 145 -20.24 18.03 9.37
N LEU A 146 -20.96 18.14 8.25
CA LEU A 146 -20.83 19.25 7.30
C LEU A 146 -21.67 20.48 7.72
N PRO A 147 -21.32 21.70 7.27
CA PRO A 147 -22.15 22.89 7.48
C PRO A 147 -23.58 22.70 6.97
N THR A 148 -24.57 23.18 7.75
CA THR A 148 -26.03 23.04 7.47
C THR A 148 -26.55 21.61 7.38
N GLU A 149 -25.76 20.58 7.72
CA GLU A 149 -26.18 19.19 7.63
C GLU A 149 -27.28 18.88 8.65
N THR A 150 -28.37 18.28 8.16
CA THR A 150 -29.50 17.82 8.97
C THR A 150 -29.50 16.29 9.10
N ASP A 151 -30.29 15.76 10.03
CA ASP A 151 -30.50 14.31 10.17
C ASP A 151 -31.08 13.69 8.88
N GLU A 152 -31.87 14.43 8.10
CA GLU A 152 -32.38 13.99 6.79
C GLU A 152 -31.23 13.79 5.80
N ASP A 153 -30.24 14.69 5.76
CA ASP A 153 -29.10 14.55 4.86
C ASP A 153 -28.22 13.34 5.21
N VAL A 154 -28.04 13.11 6.50
CA VAL A 154 -27.31 11.96 7.04
C VAL A 154 -28.03 10.66 6.64
N LEU A 155 -29.35 10.57 6.85
CA LEU A 155 -30.14 9.42 6.43
C LEU A 155 -30.18 9.26 4.90
N GLY A 156 -30.11 10.37 4.17
CA GLY A 156 -30.04 10.44 2.71
C GLY A 156 -28.86 9.65 2.12
N ILE A 157 -27.79 9.40 2.89
CA ILE A 157 -26.69 8.51 2.48
C ILE A 157 -27.21 7.08 2.28
N ALA A 158 -27.93 6.54 3.27
CA ALA A 158 -28.49 5.20 3.21
C ALA A 158 -29.57 5.10 2.12
N GLU A 159 -30.40 6.14 1.97
CA GLU A 159 -31.42 6.20 0.93
C GLU A 159 -30.82 6.20 -0.48
N THR A 160 -29.76 6.98 -0.70
CA THR A 160 -29.03 7.03 -1.96
C THR A 160 -28.46 5.66 -2.32
N ILE A 161 -27.86 4.95 -1.36
CA ILE A 161 -27.32 3.61 -1.58
C ILE A 161 -28.44 2.62 -1.91
N GLY A 162 -29.54 2.67 -1.16
CA GLY A 162 -30.71 1.84 -1.42
C GLY A 162 -31.31 2.08 -2.80
N TRP A 163 -31.34 3.35 -3.24
CA TRP A 163 -31.76 3.74 -4.58
C TRP A 163 -30.81 3.19 -5.66
N LEU A 164 -29.50 3.41 -5.53
CA LEU A 164 -28.50 2.88 -6.48
C LEU A 164 -28.57 1.35 -6.64
N GLN A 165 -28.74 0.62 -5.53
CA GLN A 165 -28.91 -0.83 -5.57
C GLN A 165 -30.19 -1.28 -6.30
N ARG A 166 -31.27 -0.48 -6.24
CA ARG A 166 -32.51 -0.78 -6.97
C ARG A 166 -32.33 -0.56 -8.47
N GLU A 167 -31.72 0.56 -8.85
CA GLU A 167 -31.51 0.92 -10.25
C GLU A 167 -30.50 -0.01 -10.94
N CYS A 168 -29.49 -0.51 -10.21
CA CYS A 168 -28.49 -1.44 -10.75
C CYS A 168 -28.93 -2.92 -10.70
N ARG A 169 -30.21 -3.21 -10.41
CA ARG A 169 -30.69 -4.59 -10.30
C ARG A 169 -30.91 -5.20 -11.69
N ALA A 170 -29.95 -6.00 -12.18
CA ALA A 170 -30.08 -6.75 -13.42
C ALA A 170 -30.47 -8.24 -13.19
N GLN A 171 -31.30 -8.80 -14.08
CA GLN A 171 -31.66 -10.22 -14.04
C GLN A 171 -30.45 -11.11 -14.38
N GLY A 172 -30.26 -12.20 -13.65
CA GLY A 172 -29.18 -13.18 -13.89
C GLY A 172 -27.79 -12.75 -13.43
N ARG A 173 -27.63 -11.54 -12.87
CA ARG A 173 -26.35 -11.04 -12.35
C ARG A 173 -26.25 -11.19 -10.83
N ARG A 174 -25.01 -11.22 -10.34
CA ARG A 174 -24.73 -11.20 -8.90
C ARG A 174 -25.28 -9.91 -8.30
N ARG A 175 -25.62 -9.99 -7.02
CA ARG A 175 -26.07 -8.82 -6.26
C ARG A 175 -25.00 -7.73 -6.30
N PHE A 176 -25.40 -6.50 -6.59
CA PHE A 176 -24.52 -5.34 -6.49
C PHE A 176 -24.16 -5.02 -5.02
N GLU A 177 -22.87 -5.17 -4.69
CA GLU A 177 -22.34 -4.89 -3.36
C GLU A 177 -21.82 -3.46 -3.26
N VAL A 178 -22.05 -2.82 -2.11
CA VAL A 178 -21.60 -1.44 -1.86
C VAL A 178 -20.78 -1.39 -0.59
N HIS A 179 -19.53 -0.96 -0.71
CA HIS A 179 -18.63 -0.74 0.42
C HIS A 179 -18.59 0.75 0.75
N VAL A 180 -19.13 1.13 1.90
CA VAL A 180 -19.31 2.52 2.31
C VAL A 180 -18.25 2.88 3.33
N THR A 181 -17.55 3.98 3.11
CA THR A 181 -16.72 4.62 4.14
C THR A 181 -17.36 5.94 4.54
N ILE A 182 -17.64 6.09 5.84
CA ILE A 182 -18.16 7.31 6.46
C ILE A 182 -17.02 7.97 7.21
N SER A 183 -16.51 9.06 6.64
CA SER A 183 -15.51 9.91 7.26
C SER A 183 -16.17 11.00 8.10
N ASN A 184 -15.53 11.40 9.19
CA ASN A 184 -15.97 12.58 9.94
C ASN A 184 -15.30 13.80 9.32
N PHE A 185 -16.08 14.84 9.06
CA PHE A 185 -15.56 16.09 8.52
C PHE A 185 -14.68 16.77 9.58
N THR A 186 -13.48 17.17 9.16
CA THR A 186 -12.55 17.95 9.96
C THR A 186 -12.26 19.26 9.21
N PRO A 187 -12.68 20.42 9.75
CA PRO A 187 -12.34 21.73 9.19
C PRO A 187 -10.84 21.88 8.92
N LYS A 188 -10.48 22.33 7.71
CA LYS A 188 -9.08 22.53 7.32
C LYS A 188 -8.79 24.01 7.05
N PRO A 189 -7.63 24.55 7.48
CA PRO A 189 -7.13 25.87 7.15
C PRO A 189 -7.15 26.14 5.66
N HIS A 190 -7.36 27.40 5.31
CA HIS A 190 -7.41 27.88 3.94
C HIS A 190 -8.52 27.23 3.10
N THR A 191 -9.62 26.87 3.76
CA THR A 191 -10.86 26.43 3.11
C THR A 191 -12.02 27.30 3.57
N PRO A 192 -13.09 27.45 2.76
CA PRO A 192 -14.31 28.12 3.20
C PRO A 192 -14.88 27.53 4.49
N PHE A 193 -14.68 26.24 4.77
CA PHE A 193 -15.19 25.58 5.98
C PHE A 193 -14.27 25.66 7.19
N GLN A 194 -13.17 26.43 7.14
CA GLN A 194 -12.21 26.52 8.24
C GLN A 194 -12.79 27.08 9.57
N TRP A 195 -13.93 27.78 9.51
CA TRP A 195 -14.63 28.32 10.68
C TRP A 195 -15.74 27.41 11.22
N HIS A 196 -15.99 26.27 10.58
CA HIS A 196 -17.02 25.34 11.04
C HIS A 196 -16.61 24.64 12.34
N THR A 197 -17.60 24.23 13.14
CA THR A 197 -17.40 23.45 14.37
C THR A 197 -18.07 22.11 14.19
N VAL A 198 -17.36 21.04 14.57
CA VAL A 198 -17.90 19.68 14.61
C VAL A 198 -17.54 19.08 15.95
N THR A 199 -18.53 18.60 16.71
CA THR A 199 -18.30 17.99 18.02
C THR A 199 -18.33 16.46 17.96
N ALA A 200 -17.64 15.81 18.88
CA ALA A 200 -17.67 14.37 19.04
C ALA A 200 -19.08 13.84 19.35
N ALA A 201 -19.90 14.63 20.05
CA ALA A 201 -21.29 14.30 20.37
C ALA A 201 -22.16 14.26 19.10
N GLU A 202 -22.06 15.26 18.23
CA GLU A 202 -22.78 15.31 16.95
C GLU A 202 -22.38 14.15 16.04
N LEU A 203 -21.07 13.88 15.90
CA LEU A 203 -20.59 12.76 15.09
C LEU A 203 -21.10 11.42 15.61
N ARG A 204 -21.14 11.23 16.94
CA ARG A 204 -21.65 10.02 17.57
C ARG A 204 -23.14 9.82 17.31
N HIS A 205 -23.93 10.90 17.39
CA HIS A 205 -25.35 10.88 17.02
C HIS A 205 -25.53 10.44 15.55
N LYS A 206 -24.81 11.08 14.62
CA LYS A 206 -24.87 10.78 13.18
C LYS A 206 -24.41 9.35 12.86
N HIS A 207 -23.37 8.84 13.53
CA HIS A 207 -22.96 7.43 13.44
C HIS A 207 -24.10 6.49 13.84
N ASN A 208 -24.82 6.79 14.93
CA ASN A 208 -25.90 5.96 15.43
C ASN A 208 -27.12 5.96 14.48
N LEU A 209 -27.45 7.10 13.89
CA LEU A 209 -28.48 7.20 12.84
C LEU A 209 -28.15 6.28 11.67
N LEU A 210 -26.94 6.41 11.11
CA LEU A 210 -26.49 5.61 9.99
C LEU A 210 -26.43 4.12 10.33
N LYS A 211 -25.87 3.73 11.48
CA LYS A 211 -25.85 2.33 11.94
C LYS A 211 -27.26 1.73 11.96
N THR A 212 -28.25 2.51 12.37
CA THR A 212 -29.65 2.08 12.40
C THR A 212 -30.23 1.96 10.99
N ALA A 213 -30.00 2.96 10.12
CA ALA A 213 -30.49 2.95 8.74
C ALA A 213 -29.89 1.80 7.92
N PHE A 214 -28.58 1.57 8.02
CA PHE A 214 -27.87 0.56 7.25
C PHE A 214 -28.26 -0.89 7.61
N ARG A 215 -28.78 -1.17 8.81
CA ARG A 215 -29.29 -2.51 9.18
C ARG A 215 -30.36 -3.03 8.23
N ARG A 216 -31.09 -2.14 7.56
CA ARG A 216 -32.16 -2.48 6.62
C ARG A 216 -31.63 -2.81 5.22
N LEU A 217 -30.39 -2.43 4.91
CA LEU A 217 -29.77 -2.66 3.61
C LEU A 217 -28.96 -3.95 3.64
N LYS A 218 -29.08 -4.75 2.58
CA LYS A 218 -28.32 -5.99 2.41
C LYS A 218 -27.22 -5.77 1.36
N GLY A 219 -26.13 -6.54 1.45
CA GLY A 219 -24.99 -6.38 0.53
C GLY A 219 -24.30 -5.02 0.65
N VAL A 220 -24.36 -4.40 1.84
CA VAL A 220 -23.66 -3.16 2.16
C VAL A 220 -22.69 -3.45 3.29
N LYS A 221 -21.42 -3.12 3.08
CA LYS A 221 -20.39 -3.14 4.12
C LYS A 221 -20.07 -1.71 4.50
N ILE A 222 -20.16 -1.36 5.76
CA ILE A 222 -19.90 -0.01 6.24
C ILE A 222 -18.66 0.05 7.13
N ASN A 223 -17.86 1.07 6.93
CA ASN A 223 -16.76 1.46 7.79
C ASN A 223 -16.96 2.90 8.26
N PHE A 224 -16.76 3.16 9.55
CA PHE A 224 -16.81 4.50 10.13
C PHE A 224 -15.40 4.87 10.59
N THR A 225 -14.95 6.08 10.26
CA THR A 225 -13.72 6.62 10.85
C THR A 225 -13.92 6.85 12.35
N ASP A 226 -12.95 6.41 13.17
CA ASP A 226 -12.97 6.64 14.61
C ASP A 226 -13.00 8.15 14.91
N ILE A 227 -13.96 8.57 15.74
CA ILE A 227 -14.17 9.98 16.10
C ILE A 227 -12.92 10.58 16.77
N ARG A 228 -12.17 9.79 17.56
CA ARG A 228 -10.95 10.25 18.25
C ARG A 228 -9.85 10.67 17.27
N VAL A 229 -9.76 9.97 16.14
CA VAL A 229 -8.80 10.31 15.07
C VAL A 229 -9.14 11.67 14.48
N SER A 230 -10.41 11.86 14.10
CA SER A 230 -10.87 13.10 13.49
C SER A 230 -10.80 14.28 14.46
N ALA A 231 -11.07 14.05 15.75
CA ALA A 231 -10.89 15.05 16.79
C ALA A 231 -9.41 15.42 16.98
N LEU A 232 -8.49 14.45 16.99
CA LEU A 232 -7.05 14.72 17.04
C LEU A 232 -6.61 15.53 15.82
N GLU A 233 -7.04 15.14 14.62
CA GLU A 233 -6.73 15.88 13.40
C GLU A 233 -7.22 17.32 13.48
N ASP A 234 -8.40 17.54 14.03
CA ASP A 234 -9.03 18.84 14.16
C ASP A 234 -8.25 19.77 15.11
N VAL A 235 -7.88 19.23 16.28
CA VAL A 235 -6.99 19.87 17.25
C VAL A 235 -5.66 20.25 16.59
N LEU A 236 -4.96 19.29 15.99
CA LEU A 236 -3.63 19.53 15.40
C LEU A 236 -3.69 20.54 14.25
N THR A 237 -4.76 20.49 13.46
CA THR A 237 -4.93 21.33 12.28
C THR A 237 -5.27 22.78 12.62
N ARG A 238 -6.00 23.02 13.72
CA ARG A 238 -6.50 24.34 14.09
C ARG A 238 -5.79 24.98 15.28
N ALA A 239 -4.83 24.30 15.89
CA ALA A 239 -4.14 24.81 17.07
C ALA A 239 -3.09 25.90 16.78
N GLY A 240 -2.70 26.60 17.84
CA GLY A 240 -1.70 27.65 17.83
C GLY A 240 -0.26 27.14 17.85
N ARG A 241 0.69 28.07 17.95
CA ARG A 241 2.14 27.76 17.98
C ARG A 241 2.55 26.86 19.16
N ASP A 242 1.84 26.97 20.26
CA ASP A 242 2.01 26.21 21.49
C ASP A 242 1.71 24.71 21.34
N MET A 243 0.95 24.29 20.32
CA MET A 243 0.76 22.87 19.97
C MET A 243 2.08 22.13 19.68
N SER A 244 3.10 22.85 19.21
CA SER A 244 4.45 22.28 19.03
C SER A 244 4.99 21.63 20.31
N ARG A 245 4.74 22.25 21.47
CA ARG A 245 5.18 21.74 22.77
C ARG A 245 4.36 20.53 23.21
N ALA A 246 3.07 20.49 22.90
CA ALA A 246 2.21 19.32 23.13
C ALA A 246 2.66 18.12 22.28
N ILE A 247 2.97 18.32 20.99
CA ILE A 247 3.52 17.27 20.11
C ILE A 247 4.85 16.72 20.65
N LEU A 248 5.76 17.61 21.07
CA LEU A 248 7.01 17.17 21.70
C LEU A 248 6.74 16.37 22.97
N ARG A 249 5.84 16.85 23.83
CA ARG A 249 5.50 16.21 25.09
C ARG A 249 4.94 14.80 24.91
N VAL A 250 3.99 14.61 23.99
CA VAL A 250 3.38 13.30 23.75
C VAL A 250 4.39 12.32 23.13
N TRP A 251 5.34 12.83 22.34
CA TRP A 251 6.48 12.03 21.85
C TRP A 251 7.40 11.58 23.00
N GLU A 252 7.76 12.47 23.93
CA GLU A 252 8.57 12.14 25.12
C GLU A 252 7.89 11.08 26.01
N LEU A 253 6.55 11.06 26.05
CA LEU A 253 5.77 10.04 26.75
C LEU A 253 5.73 8.69 26.02
N GLY A 254 6.33 8.59 24.83
CA GLY A 254 6.49 7.34 24.10
C GLY A 254 5.31 6.98 23.18
N VAL A 255 4.50 7.95 22.75
CA VAL A 255 3.36 7.70 21.85
C VAL A 255 3.76 6.96 20.57
N ALA A 256 5.00 7.14 20.09
CA ALA A 256 5.53 6.45 18.92
C ALA A 256 5.63 4.91 19.07
N ARG A 257 5.50 4.39 20.30
CA ARG A 257 5.44 2.94 20.59
C ARG A 257 4.02 2.38 20.49
N HIS A 258 3.02 3.24 20.33
CA HIS A 258 1.63 2.90 20.25
C HIS A 258 1.09 3.32 18.89
N ASP A 259 0.49 2.38 18.17
CA ASP A 259 -0.16 2.67 16.89
C ASP A 259 -1.65 2.97 17.14
N PRO A 260 -2.22 4.03 16.54
CA PRO A 260 -3.63 4.39 16.75
C PRO A 260 -4.62 3.30 16.29
N TRP A 261 -4.20 2.35 15.44
CA TRP A 261 -5.00 1.23 14.95
C TRP A 261 -4.82 -0.06 15.75
N PHE A 262 -3.61 -0.32 16.25
CA PHE A 262 -3.31 -1.55 16.99
C PHE A 262 -3.35 -1.39 18.52
N ALA A 263 -3.12 -0.18 19.03
CA ALA A 263 -3.15 0.17 20.45
C ALA A 263 -3.87 1.52 20.69
N PRO A 264 -5.11 1.70 20.20
CA PRO A 264 -5.82 2.98 20.22
C PRO A 264 -5.94 3.58 21.62
N ASP A 265 -6.29 2.79 22.63
CA ASP A 265 -6.56 3.33 23.97
C ASP A 265 -5.29 3.86 24.65
N ALA A 266 -4.14 3.20 24.43
CA ALA A 266 -2.85 3.71 24.90
C ALA A 266 -2.44 4.97 24.13
N PHE A 267 -2.64 4.98 22.79
CA PHE A 267 -2.33 6.13 21.95
C PHE A 267 -3.15 7.38 22.35
N PHE A 268 -4.48 7.25 22.41
CA PHE A 268 -5.36 8.37 22.73
C PHE A 268 -5.31 8.76 24.20
N GLY A 269 -5.06 7.83 25.13
CA GLY A 269 -4.87 8.17 26.54
C GLY A 269 -3.65 9.07 26.81
N LEU A 270 -2.57 8.90 26.05
CA LEU A 270 -1.43 9.82 26.09
C LEU A 270 -1.78 11.21 25.55
N TRP A 271 -2.59 11.28 24.49
CA TRP A 271 -3.09 12.55 23.99
C TRP A 271 -4.07 13.21 24.96
N ASP A 272 -4.98 12.47 25.60
CA ASP A 272 -5.88 13.01 26.63
C ASP A 272 -5.09 13.73 27.74
N GLN A 273 -4.03 13.08 28.22
CA GLN A 273 -3.14 13.65 29.22
C GLN A 273 -2.51 14.96 28.72
N VAL A 274 -1.90 14.94 27.54
CA VAL A 274 -1.15 16.08 27.01
C VAL A 274 -2.08 17.24 26.64
N LEU A 275 -3.24 16.98 26.05
CA LEU A 275 -4.19 18.06 25.75
C LEU A 275 -4.64 18.77 27.04
N GLY A 276 -4.88 18.02 28.12
CA GLY A 276 -5.16 18.60 29.44
C GLY A 276 -4.00 19.42 30.04
N GLU A 277 -2.75 18.99 29.83
CA GLU A 277 -1.55 19.74 30.28
C GLU A 277 -1.41 21.10 29.56
N PHE A 278 -1.92 21.22 28.32
CA PHE A 278 -1.78 22.40 27.47
C PHE A 278 -3.08 23.18 27.26
N ASP A 279 -4.12 22.92 28.06
CA ASP A 279 -5.44 23.58 27.99
C ASP A 279 -6.13 23.46 26.61
N TYR A 280 -5.92 22.31 25.94
CA TYR A 280 -6.62 21.96 24.71
C TYR A 280 -7.82 21.05 24.99
N SER A 281 -8.84 21.18 24.15
CA SER A 281 -10.05 20.35 24.14
C SER A 281 -10.08 19.48 22.88
N TRP A 282 -10.65 18.28 22.99
CA TRP A 282 -10.98 17.43 21.84
C TRP A 282 -12.04 18.03 20.93
N ASP A 283 -12.98 18.79 21.50
CA ASP A 283 -13.97 19.55 20.74
C ASP A 283 -13.42 20.95 20.49
N VAL A 284 -13.01 21.22 19.26
CA VAL A 284 -12.44 22.51 18.86
C VAL A 284 -13.53 23.42 18.32
N VAL A 285 -13.77 24.53 19.00
CA VAL A 285 -14.74 25.54 18.56
C VAL A 285 -14.15 26.38 17.42
N GLY A 286 -14.93 26.54 16.35
CA GLY A 286 -14.58 27.40 15.22
C GLY A 286 -14.36 28.84 15.68
N PRO A 287 -13.23 29.48 15.29
CA PRO A 287 -12.96 30.85 15.68
C PRO A 287 -13.97 31.83 15.03
N PRO A 288 -14.26 32.99 15.63
CA PRO A 288 -15.04 34.03 14.98
C PRO A 288 -14.41 34.43 13.63
N ILE A 289 -15.24 34.74 12.63
CA ILE A 289 -14.79 35.06 11.27
C ILE A 289 -13.74 36.18 11.24
N ASP A 290 -13.96 37.23 12.05
CA ASP A 290 -13.11 38.42 12.10
C ASP A 290 -11.89 38.28 13.01
N SER A 291 -11.71 37.11 13.65
CA SER A 291 -10.57 36.88 14.54
C SER A 291 -9.30 36.50 13.75
N PRO A 292 -8.11 36.82 14.28
CA PRO A 292 -6.86 36.34 13.71
C PRO A 292 -6.80 34.81 13.83
N LEU A 293 -6.47 34.15 12.73
CA LEU A 293 -6.33 32.70 12.67
C LEU A 293 -4.86 32.31 12.91
N PRO A 294 -4.58 31.15 13.55
CA PRO A 294 -3.22 30.69 13.79
C PRO A 294 -2.35 30.57 12.53
N TRP A 295 -2.97 30.40 11.36
CA TRP A 295 -2.31 30.24 10.06
C TRP A 295 -2.40 31.49 9.15
N ASP A 296 -2.92 32.63 9.64
CA ASP A 296 -3.04 33.86 8.82
C ASP A 296 -1.68 34.40 8.34
N PHE A 297 -0.57 33.99 8.95
CA PHE A 297 0.78 34.37 8.52
C PHE A 297 1.26 33.61 7.27
N ILE A 298 0.52 32.60 6.82
CA ILE A 298 0.83 31.82 5.63
C ILE A 298 0.07 32.41 4.44
N ASP A 299 0.83 33.02 3.52
CA ASP A 299 0.28 33.47 2.26
C ASP A 299 0.13 32.27 1.30
N THR A 300 -1.11 32.01 0.90
CA THR A 300 -1.46 30.94 -0.05
C THR A 300 -1.84 31.49 -1.43
N GLY A 301 -1.83 32.82 -1.58
CA GLY A 301 -2.37 33.55 -2.72
C GLY A 301 -3.89 33.64 -2.76
N ILE A 302 -4.62 32.89 -1.92
CA ILE A 302 -6.08 32.99 -1.82
C ILE A 302 -6.45 34.12 -0.86
N GLU A 303 -7.32 35.01 -1.30
CA GLU A 303 -7.85 36.08 -0.47
C GLU A 303 -8.72 35.52 0.67
N LYS A 304 -8.40 35.89 1.92
CA LYS A 304 -9.20 35.49 3.09
C LYS A 304 -10.66 35.91 2.96
N GLN A 305 -10.92 37.10 2.41
CA GLN A 305 -12.28 37.59 2.19
C GLN A 305 -13.07 36.69 1.23
N TRP A 306 -12.43 36.17 0.18
CA TRP A 306 -13.08 35.23 -0.74
C TRP A 306 -13.53 33.94 -0.03
N LEU A 307 -12.71 33.42 0.91
CA LEU A 307 -13.09 32.25 1.72
C LEU A 307 -14.30 32.54 2.61
N VAL A 308 -14.37 33.75 3.19
CA VAL A 308 -15.52 34.21 4.00
C VAL A 308 -16.78 34.30 3.14
N ASP A 309 -16.67 34.92 1.97
CA ASP A 309 -17.80 35.10 1.06
C ASP A 309 -18.32 33.75 0.53
N ASP A 310 -17.42 32.81 0.22
CA ASP A 310 -17.83 31.47 -0.22
C ASP A 310 -18.39 30.61 0.91
N TYR A 311 -17.96 30.82 2.15
CA TYR A 311 -18.60 30.22 3.32
C TYR A 311 -20.04 30.72 3.48
N ALA A 312 -20.27 32.03 3.34
CA ALA A 312 -21.61 32.61 3.38
C ALA A 312 -22.51 32.06 2.26
N LYS A 313 -21.98 31.89 1.04
CA LYS A 313 -22.69 31.22 -0.06
C LYS A 313 -23.07 29.78 0.29
N ALA A 314 -22.19 29.03 0.95
CA ALA A 314 -22.49 27.67 1.39
C ALA A 314 -23.66 27.62 2.39
N LEU A 315 -23.67 28.53 3.36
CA LEU A 315 -24.76 28.65 4.34
C LEU A 315 -26.10 29.03 3.69
N ALA A 316 -26.05 29.73 2.54
CA ALA A 316 -27.20 30.06 1.71
C ALA A 316 -27.52 29.00 0.64
N GLU A 317 -26.86 27.83 0.67
CA GLU A 317 -27.01 26.73 -0.30
C GLU A 317 -26.72 27.12 -1.76
N ALA A 318 -25.95 28.20 -1.96
CA ALA A 318 -25.60 28.69 -3.29
C ALA A 318 -24.39 27.91 -3.87
N ILE A 319 -24.52 27.51 -5.13
CA ILE A 319 -23.47 26.83 -5.89
C ILE A 319 -22.54 27.87 -6.52
N VAL A 320 -21.25 27.53 -6.62
CA VAL A 320 -20.27 28.31 -7.38
C VAL A 320 -19.82 27.50 -8.61
N PRO A 321 -19.98 28.03 -9.83
CA PRO A 321 -19.63 27.32 -11.07
C PRO A 321 -18.13 27.10 -11.23
N ASP A 322 -17.73 26.25 -12.17
CA ASP A 322 -16.32 25.94 -12.42
C ASP A 322 -15.64 27.11 -13.14
N CYS A 323 -14.63 27.68 -12.49
CA CYS A 323 -13.96 28.88 -13.01
C CYS A 323 -13.06 28.67 -14.24
N SER A 324 -12.92 27.44 -14.73
CA SER A 324 -12.17 27.13 -15.96
C SER A 324 -13.05 27.05 -17.20
N PHE A 325 -14.35 26.81 -17.03
CA PHE A 325 -15.29 26.60 -18.13
C PHE A 325 -16.39 27.67 -18.17
N ASP A 326 -16.77 28.21 -17.02
CA ASP A 326 -17.87 29.19 -16.91
C ASP A 326 -17.35 30.62 -16.75
N SER A 327 -16.92 30.99 -15.53
CA SER A 327 -16.48 32.36 -15.21
C SER A 327 -15.53 32.40 -14.02
N CYS A 328 -14.59 33.35 -14.03
CA CYS A 328 -13.61 33.50 -12.95
C CYS A 328 -14.30 33.71 -11.59
N SER A 329 -13.84 32.96 -10.57
CA SER A 329 -14.35 33.09 -9.21
C SER A 329 -13.68 34.22 -8.40
N HIS A 330 -12.71 34.92 -9.01
CA HIS A 330 -11.95 36.03 -8.41
C HIS A 330 -11.38 35.69 -7.01
N CYS A 331 -10.75 34.52 -6.87
CA CYS A 331 -10.20 34.06 -5.59
C CYS A 331 -8.82 34.63 -5.22
N GLY A 332 -8.30 35.61 -5.98
CA GLY A 332 -6.98 36.22 -5.78
C GLY A 332 -5.80 35.52 -6.48
N ILE A 333 -5.97 34.29 -6.98
CA ILE A 333 -4.85 33.49 -7.50
C ILE A 333 -4.44 33.83 -8.94
N CYS A 334 -5.40 33.90 -9.86
CA CYS A 334 -5.05 34.06 -11.28
C CYS A 334 -4.55 35.49 -11.54
N GLY A 335 -3.35 35.62 -12.12
CA GLY A 335 -2.68 36.92 -12.31
C GLY A 335 -1.28 36.76 -12.91
N GLU A 336 -0.49 37.83 -12.89
CA GLU A 336 0.86 37.84 -13.48
C GLU A 336 1.81 36.83 -12.80
N ASP A 337 1.73 36.70 -11.46
CA ASP A 337 2.65 35.85 -10.69
C ASP A 337 2.34 34.34 -10.83
N PHE A 338 1.06 33.96 -10.72
CA PHE A 338 0.64 32.55 -10.70
C PHE A 338 0.03 32.07 -12.02
N GLY A 339 -0.12 32.92 -13.02
CA GLY A 339 -0.75 32.60 -14.30
C GLY A 339 -2.24 32.32 -14.18
N ALA A 340 -2.78 31.48 -15.06
CA ALA A 340 -4.19 31.10 -15.09
C ALA A 340 -4.36 29.58 -15.17
N ASN A 341 -5.62 29.12 -15.11
CA ASN A 341 -5.92 27.72 -15.37
C ASN A 341 -5.48 27.35 -16.81
N VAL A 342 -4.81 26.22 -16.96
CA VAL A 342 -4.44 25.65 -18.26
C VAL A 342 -5.28 24.41 -18.46
N VAL A 343 -6.21 24.47 -19.42
CA VAL A 343 -7.04 23.34 -19.84
C VAL A 343 -6.68 23.02 -21.28
N LEU A 344 -6.17 21.82 -21.52
CA LEU A 344 -5.83 21.37 -22.86
C LEU A 344 -7.08 20.81 -23.55
N ALA A 345 -7.18 21.04 -24.86
CA ALA A 345 -8.25 20.45 -25.66
C ALA A 345 -8.16 18.91 -25.62
N PRO A 346 -9.30 18.19 -25.68
CA PRO A 346 -9.29 16.74 -25.74
C PRO A 346 -8.57 16.25 -27.00
N ARG A 347 -7.67 15.28 -26.85
CA ARG A 347 -7.00 14.60 -27.96
C ARG A 347 -7.88 13.50 -28.53
N ALA A 348 -7.74 13.23 -29.83
CA ALA A 348 -8.37 12.09 -30.46
C ALA A 348 -7.94 10.78 -29.79
N VAL A 349 -8.91 9.94 -29.41
CA VAL A 349 -8.67 8.64 -28.79
C VAL A 349 -8.24 7.65 -29.89
N PRO A 350 -7.07 7.01 -29.78
CA PRO A 350 -6.67 5.99 -30.74
C PRO A 350 -7.51 4.72 -30.60
N GLN A 351 -7.40 3.81 -31.58
CA GLN A 351 -8.08 2.52 -31.50
C GLN A 351 -7.43 1.65 -30.42
N LEU A 352 -8.25 1.09 -29.53
CA LEU A 352 -7.81 0.15 -28.50
C LEU A 352 -7.36 -1.17 -29.15
N GLU A 353 -6.13 -1.59 -28.87
CA GLU A 353 -5.57 -2.85 -29.34
C GLU A 353 -5.82 -3.99 -28.34
N THR A 354 -5.98 -5.22 -28.83
CA THR A 354 -6.12 -6.39 -27.95
C THR A 354 -4.75 -6.82 -27.43
N PRO A 355 -4.55 -6.93 -26.10
CA PRO A 355 -3.26 -7.37 -25.54
C PRO A 355 -2.88 -8.76 -26.03
N SER A 356 -1.63 -8.94 -26.49
CA SER A 356 -1.07 -10.26 -26.78
C SER A 356 -0.75 -11.05 -25.51
N GLY A 357 -0.63 -10.37 -24.38
CA GLY A 357 -0.22 -10.94 -23.09
C GLY A 357 1.28 -11.26 -23.06
N PRO A 358 1.82 -11.59 -21.86
CA PRO A 358 3.24 -11.91 -21.72
C PRO A 358 3.58 -13.28 -22.33
N PRO A 359 4.85 -13.51 -22.69
CA PRO A 359 5.29 -14.80 -23.18
C PRO A 359 5.24 -15.85 -22.06
N VAL A 360 4.54 -16.96 -22.31
CA VAL A 360 4.33 -18.02 -21.29
C VAL A 360 5.31 -19.18 -21.45
N GLN A 361 5.81 -19.44 -22.66
CA GLN A 361 6.65 -20.60 -22.93
C GLN A 361 8.12 -20.33 -22.57
N PRO A 362 8.69 -21.04 -21.58
CA PRO A 362 10.11 -20.89 -21.27
C PRO A 362 10.97 -21.56 -22.34
N LYS A 363 11.99 -20.87 -22.82
CA LYS A 363 12.99 -21.37 -23.77
C LYS A 363 14.34 -21.66 -23.12
N GLN A 364 14.63 -21.03 -21.99
CA GLN A 364 15.86 -21.20 -21.24
C GLN A 364 15.58 -21.17 -19.74
N ARG A 365 16.35 -21.94 -18.96
CA ARG A 365 16.32 -21.88 -17.50
C ARG A 365 17.71 -21.69 -16.95
N LEU A 366 17.87 -20.68 -16.11
CA LEU A 366 19.12 -20.33 -15.47
C LEU A 366 18.99 -20.52 -13.97
N ARG A 367 19.93 -21.24 -13.37
CA ARG A 367 20.08 -21.35 -11.92
C ARG A 367 21.17 -20.41 -11.46
N VAL A 368 20.85 -19.63 -10.44
CA VAL A 368 21.71 -18.58 -9.90
C VAL A 368 21.96 -18.84 -8.43
N VAL A 369 23.24 -18.89 -8.06
CA VAL A 369 23.68 -18.80 -6.68
C VAL A 369 24.02 -17.34 -6.39
N PHE A 370 23.44 -16.77 -5.34
CA PHE A 370 23.64 -15.37 -4.98
C PHE A 370 23.90 -15.16 -3.49
N ALA A 371 24.60 -14.08 -3.17
CA ALA A 371 24.79 -13.59 -1.82
C ALA A 371 23.75 -12.51 -1.48
N LYS A 372 23.33 -12.43 -0.21
CA LYS A 372 22.45 -11.40 0.37
C LYS A 372 23.07 -10.91 1.67
N ARG A 373 23.68 -9.72 1.64
CA ARG A 373 24.55 -9.18 2.70
C ARG A 373 24.19 -7.74 3.06
N SER A 374 24.74 -7.28 4.18
CA SER A 374 24.64 -5.91 4.69
C SER A 374 23.18 -5.48 4.85
N GLU A 375 22.81 -4.28 4.37
CA GLU A 375 21.45 -3.75 4.49
C GLU A 375 20.39 -4.64 3.81
N MET A 376 20.79 -5.46 2.83
CA MET A 376 19.87 -6.39 2.17
C MET A 376 19.31 -7.45 3.11
N ARG A 377 19.90 -7.68 4.29
CA ARG A 377 19.33 -8.55 5.33
C ARG A 377 17.95 -8.10 5.80
N PHE A 378 17.64 -6.80 5.71
CA PHE A 378 16.37 -6.20 6.11
C PHE A 378 15.29 -6.24 5.01
N ILE A 379 15.61 -6.77 3.83
CA ILE A 379 14.63 -7.02 2.78
C ILE A 379 14.06 -8.43 2.96
N GLY A 380 12.73 -8.49 3.15
CA GLY A 380 12.00 -9.75 3.28
C GLY A 380 11.85 -10.49 1.95
N HIS A 381 11.36 -11.73 2.03
CA HIS A 381 11.26 -12.61 0.86
C HIS A 381 10.42 -12.02 -0.29
N LEU A 382 9.24 -11.47 0.01
CA LEU A 382 8.34 -10.92 -1.02
C LEU A 382 8.95 -9.70 -1.71
N ASP A 383 9.70 -8.87 -0.98
CA ASP A 383 10.38 -7.71 -1.54
C ASP A 383 11.62 -8.12 -2.35
N LEU A 384 12.29 -9.21 -1.97
CA LEU A 384 13.34 -9.83 -2.79
C LEU A 384 12.78 -10.37 -4.11
N GLN A 385 11.60 -11.00 -4.11
CA GLN A 385 10.93 -11.43 -5.35
C GLN A 385 10.63 -10.24 -6.28
N ARG A 386 10.10 -9.15 -5.71
CA ARG A 386 9.86 -7.90 -6.45
C ARG A 386 11.16 -7.28 -6.98
N LEU A 387 12.24 -7.36 -6.22
CA LEU A 387 13.56 -6.89 -6.64
C LEU A 387 14.02 -7.65 -7.88
N TRP A 388 13.94 -8.98 -7.90
CA TRP A 388 14.34 -9.80 -9.05
C TRP A 388 13.57 -9.43 -10.30
N GLU A 389 12.25 -9.31 -10.18
CA GLU A 389 11.37 -8.94 -11.28
C GLU A 389 11.74 -7.57 -11.85
N ARG A 390 11.91 -6.56 -10.99
CA ARG A 390 12.30 -5.21 -11.39
C ARG A 390 13.68 -5.16 -12.03
N ALA A 391 14.64 -5.88 -11.47
CA ALA A 391 16.00 -5.96 -12.00
C ALA A 391 16.02 -6.62 -13.38
N CYS A 392 15.24 -7.69 -13.59
CA CYS A 392 15.10 -8.32 -14.91
C CYS A 392 14.50 -7.37 -15.95
N ARG A 393 13.45 -6.61 -15.58
CA ARG A 393 12.85 -5.61 -16.49
C ARG A 393 13.84 -4.52 -16.89
N ARG A 394 14.55 -3.91 -15.91
CA ARG A 394 15.57 -2.88 -16.21
C ARG A 394 16.74 -3.44 -17.02
N ALA A 395 17.06 -4.71 -16.81
CA ALA A 395 18.06 -5.43 -17.58
C ALA A 395 17.56 -5.84 -18.97
N SER A 396 16.28 -5.61 -19.32
CA SER A 396 15.59 -6.08 -20.53
C SER A 396 15.65 -7.61 -20.74
N LEU A 397 15.62 -8.37 -19.65
CA LEU A 397 15.59 -9.83 -19.67
C LEU A 397 14.14 -10.31 -19.74
N VAL A 398 13.79 -10.98 -20.84
CA VAL A 398 12.41 -11.41 -21.12
C VAL A 398 12.08 -12.69 -20.33
N LEU A 399 11.41 -12.51 -19.20
CA LEU A 399 10.94 -13.62 -18.36
C LEU A 399 9.77 -14.36 -19.01
N ALA A 400 9.71 -15.68 -18.83
CA ALA A 400 8.51 -16.45 -19.08
C ALA A 400 7.52 -16.29 -17.92
N TYR A 401 6.23 -16.36 -18.20
CA TYR A 401 5.17 -16.19 -17.20
C TYR A 401 4.35 -17.48 -17.00
N SER A 402 3.64 -17.57 -15.87
CA SER A 402 2.69 -18.66 -15.62
C SER A 402 1.42 -18.52 -16.46
N ASN A 403 0.74 -19.64 -16.69
CA ASN A 403 -0.62 -19.62 -17.25
C ASN A 403 -1.64 -19.18 -16.18
N GLY A 404 -2.74 -18.57 -16.61
CA GLY A 404 -3.91 -18.30 -15.76
C GLY A 404 -4.34 -16.82 -15.74
N PHE A 405 -5.34 -16.53 -14.91
CA PHE A 405 -5.90 -15.17 -14.75
C PHE A 405 -4.89 -14.14 -14.23
N HIS A 406 -3.84 -14.60 -13.54
CA HIS A 406 -2.75 -13.76 -13.02
C HIS A 406 -1.40 -14.38 -13.39
N PRO A 407 -0.86 -14.07 -14.58
CA PRO A 407 0.45 -14.52 -14.99
C PRO A 407 1.53 -13.98 -14.04
N MET A 408 2.24 -14.88 -13.37
CA MET A 408 3.38 -14.54 -12.51
C MET A 408 4.69 -14.81 -13.25
N PRO A 409 5.71 -13.95 -13.11
CA PRO A 409 7.02 -14.24 -13.68
C PRO A 409 7.56 -15.55 -13.09
N ARG A 410 8.17 -16.38 -13.93
CA ARG A 410 8.74 -17.66 -13.53
C ARG A 410 10.12 -17.46 -12.90
N ILE A 411 10.08 -16.97 -11.67
CA ILE A 411 11.23 -16.83 -10.77
C ILE A 411 10.96 -17.71 -9.55
N SER A 412 11.86 -18.63 -9.24
CA SER A 412 11.66 -19.60 -8.16
C SER A 412 12.89 -19.70 -7.28
N THR A 413 12.82 -19.11 -6.10
CA THR A 413 13.83 -19.26 -5.05
C THR A 413 13.71 -20.62 -4.38
N ALA A 414 14.83 -21.25 -4.06
CA ALA A 414 14.86 -22.57 -3.41
C ALA A 414 14.16 -22.59 -2.05
N THR A 415 14.42 -21.58 -1.21
CA THR A 415 13.72 -21.37 0.05
C THR A 415 13.88 -19.91 0.48
N ALA A 416 13.05 -19.46 1.42
CA ALA A 416 13.16 -18.11 1.95
C ALA A 416 14.29 -18.01 2.98
N LEU A 417 15.11 -16.96 2.89
CA LEU A 417 15.99 -16.55 3.98
C LEU A 417 15.18 -15.75 5.01
N ALA A 418 15.40 -15.99 6.31
CA ALA A 418 14.67 -15.25 7.34
C ALA A 418 15.09 -13.77 7.34
N LEU A 419 14.16 -12.89 7.73
CA LEU A 419 14.43 -11.46 7.83
C LEU A 419 15.52 -11.20 8.88
N GLY A 420 16.49 -10.35 8.54
CA GLY A 420 17.64 -10.04 9.39
C GLY A 420 18.86 -10.93 9.16
N MET A 421 18.73 -12.06 8.43
CA MET A 421 19.85 -12.95 8.11
C MET A 421 20.59 -12.54 6.84
N GLU A 422 21.88 -12.85 6.83
CA GLU A 422 22.76 -12.77 5.67
C GLU A 422 23.06 -14.16 5.10
N SER A 423 23.46 -14.21 3.82
CA SER A 423 23.86 -15.45 3.16
C SER A 423 24.81 -15.23 2.00
N ASP A 424 25.60 -16.26 1.67
CA ASP A 424 26.51 -16.31 0.51
C ASP A 424 26.08 -17.27 -0.60
N GLY A 425 25.06 -18.09 -0.36
CA GLY A 425 24.75 -19.25 -1.19
C GLY A 425 23.27 -19.52 -1.34
N GLU A 426 22.48 -18.45 -1.51
CA GLU A 426 21.07 -18.55 -1.85
C GLU A 426 20.89 -19.01 -3.30
N ILE A 427 19.80 -19.71 -3.58
CA ILE A 427 19.55 -20.25 -4.93
C ILE A 427 18.22 -19.73 -5.46
N VAL A 428 18.24 -19.23 -6.69
CA VAL A 428 17.06 -18.82 -7.46
C VAL A 428 17.15 -19.31 -8.90
N ASP A 429 16.05 -19.85 -9.39
CA ASP A 429 15.87 -20.25 -10.79
C ASP A 429 15.10 -19.15 -11.54
N PHE A 430 15.58 -18.79 -12.73
CA PHE A 430 14.90 -17.91 -13.68
C PHE A 430 14.54 -18.70 -14.94
N GLU A 431 13.30 -18.58 -15.41
CA GLU A 431 12.89 -19.11 -16.72
C GLU A 431 12.67 -17.95 -17.70
N LEU A 432 13.41 -17.94 -18.80
CA LEU A 432 13.38 -16.89 -19.82
C LEU A 432 12.57 -17.35 -21.04
N ALA A 433 11.82 -16.42 -21.63
CA ALA A 433 11.11 -16.64 -22.89
C ALA A 433 12.03 -16.53 -24.12
N GLU A 434 13.20 -15.95 -23.95
CA GLU A 434 14.23 -15.77 -24.97
C GLU A 434 15.58 -16.23 -24.42
N PRO A 435 16.35 -17.06 -25.15
CA PRO A 435 17.67 -17.46 -24.73
C PRO A 435 18.64 -16.27 -24.68
N VAL A 436 19.41 -16.18 -23.60
CA VAL A 436 20.47 -15.19 -23.41
C VAL A 436 21.76 -15.91 -23.01
N PRO A 437 22.94 -15.54 -23.56
CA PRO A 437 24.20 -16.10 -23.09
C PRO A 437 24.38 -15.90 -21.58
N VAL A 438 24.84 -16.94 -20.88
CA VAL A 438 24.97 -16.92 -19.40
C VAL A 438 25.78 -15.73 -18.89
N ALA A 439 26.88 -15.39 -19.59
CA ALA A 439 27.71 -14.24 -19.25
C ALA A 439 26.95 -12.90 -19.38
N ASP A 440 26.16 -12.75 -20.44
CA ASP A 440 25.36 -11.54 -20.70
C ASP A 440 24.23 -11.41 -19.69
N PHE A 441 23.54 -12.52 -19.37
CA PHE A 441 22.53 -12.54 -18.31
C PHE A 441 23.12 -12.07 -16.99
N ARG A 442 24.27 -12.64 -16.59
CA ARG A 442 24.94 -12.29 -15.33
C ARG A 442 25.33 -10.82 -15.31
N ALA A 443 25.97 -10.31 -16.37
CA ALA A 443 26.41 -8.92 -16.44
C ALA A 443 25.23 -7.93 -16.40
N ARG A 444 24.20 -8.18 -17.22
CA ARG A 444 22.99 -7.33 -17.28
C ARG A 444 22.25 -7.33 -15.95
N LEU A 445 21.98 -8.50 -15.38
CA LEU A 445 21.26 -8.58 -14.11
C LEU A 445 22.07 -7.96 -12.97
N GLN A 446 23.36 -8.30 -12.82
CA GLN A 446 24.21 -7.76 -11.75
C GLN A 446 24.27 -6.23 -11.77
N SER A 447 24.32 -5.61 -12.96
CA SER A 447 24.34 -4.15 -13.09
C SER A 447 23.08 -3.46 -12.54
N GLN A 448 21.99 -4.22 -12.39
CA GLN A 448 20.71 -3.74 -11.88
C GLN A 448 20.48 -4.07 -10.40
N LEU A 449 21.38 -4.82 -9.77
CA LEU A 449 21.21 -5.23 -8.37
C LEU A 449 21.83 -4.20 -7.41
N PRO A 450 21.21 -3.97 -6.24
CA PRO A 450 21.77 -3.12 -5.22
C PRO A 450 23.02 -3.76 -4.58
N HIS A 451 23.83 -2.94 -3.93
CA HIS A 451 24.94 -3.42 -3.12
C HIS A 451 24.47 -4.44 -2.07
N GLY A 452 25.21 -5.53 -1.90
CA GLY A 452 24.84 -6.63 -1.01
C GLY A 452 23.99 -7.72 -1.67
N VAL A 453 23.67 -7.63 -2.98
CA VAL A 453 23.19 -8.77 -3.77
C VAL A 453 24.17 -9.08 -4.90
N ASP A 454 24.93 -10.15 -4.73
CA ASP A 454 25.98 -10.55 -5.67
C ASP A 454 25.64 -11.87 -6.35
N LEU A 455 25.76 -11.93 -7.69
CA LEU A 455 25.59 -13.14 -8.47
C LEU A 455 26.89 -13.96 -8.45
N CYS A 456 26.98 -14.90 -7.52
CA CYS A 456 28.14 -15.76 -7.29
C CYS A 456 28.36 -16.74 -8.45
N GLN A 457 27.30 -17.46 -8.86
CA GLN A 457 27.34 -18.43 -9.96
C GLN A 457 26.05 -18.33 -10.77
N VAL A 458 26.16 -18.48 -12.09
CA VAL A 458 25.03 -18.60 -13.01
C VAL A 458 25.31 -19.77 -13.93
N GLU A 459 24.36 -20.69 -14.05
CA GLU A 459 24.45 -21.84 -14.94
C GLU A 459 23.13 -22.05 -15.69
N GLU A 460 23.23 -22.53 -16.92
CA GLU A 460 22.06 -23.00 -17.66
C GLU A 460 21.77 -24.45 -17.28
N ILE A 461 20.52 -24.74 -16.95
CA ILE A 461 20.06 -26.09 -16.62
C ILE A 461 18.94 -26.51 -17.58
N PRO A 462 18.78 -27.82 -17.85
CA PRO A 462 17.66 -28.31 -18.65
C PRO A 462 16.31 -27.84 -18.10
N LEU A 463 15.39 -27.42 -18.98
CA LEU A 463 14.06 -26.94 -18.59
C LEU A 463 13.29 -27.93 -17.70
N LYS A 464 13.51 -29.24 -17.92
CA LYS A 464 12.84 -30.34 -17.21
C LYS A 464 13.51 -30.72 -15.88
N SER A 465 14.64 -30.11 -15.52
CA SER A 465 15.28 -30.38 -14.24
C SER A 465 14.37 -29.97 -13.07
N PRO A 466 14.43 -30.67 -11.91
CA PRO A 466 13.67 -30.27 -10.74
C PRO A 466 13.99 -28.83 -10.33
N ALA A 467 12.97 -28.12 -9.86
CA ALA A 467 13.19 -26.78 -9.32
C ALA A 467 14.08 -26.80 -8.09
N ALA A 468 14.86 -25.74 -7.88
CA ALA A 468 15.76 -25.67 -6.73
C ALA A 468 14.98 -25.90 -5.42
N ALA A 469 13.75 -25.39 -5.33
CA ALA A 469 12.85 -25.61 -4.20
C ALA A 469 12.42 -27.08 -3.99
N GLN A 470 12.40 -27.88 -5.07
CA GLN A 470 12.07 -29.31 -5.02
C GLN A 470 13.32 -30.17 -4.74
N ALA A 471 14.48 -29.75 -5.27
CA ALA A 471 15.75 -30.44 -5.09
C ALA A 471 16.44 -30.11 -3.76
N LEU A 472 15.97 -29.11 -3.01
CA LEU A 472 16.61 -28.67 -1.77
C LEU A 472 16.58 -29.76 -0.70
N VAL A 473 17.77 -30.09 -0.16
CA VAL A 473 17.91 -31.14 0.86
C VAL A 473 18.55 -30.66 2.15
N ALA A 474 19.47 -29.70 2.08
CA ALA A 474 20.19 -29.21 3.24
C ALA A 474 20.52 -27.71 3.13
N ALA A 475 20.77 -27.10 4.28
CA ALA A 475 21.33 -25.76 4.39
C ALA A 475 22.50 -25.79 5.36
N GLU A 476 23.49 -24.97 5.07
CA GLU A 476 24.70 -24.83 5.86
C GLU A 476 24.74 -23.44 6.50
N TYR A 477 24.99 -23.38 7.80
CA TYR A 477 24.95 -22.16 8.58
C TYR A 477 26.23 -22.00 9.39
N ARG A 478 26.59 -20.74 9.61
CA ARG A 478 27.44 -20.30 10.71
C ARG A 478 26.54 -19.59 11.72
N ILE A 479 26.53 -20.06 12.95
CA ILE A 479 25.75 -19.48 14.04
C ILE A 479 26.67 -19.11 15.18
N THR A 480 26.30 -18.06 15.91
CA THR A 480 26.97 -17.69 17.13
C THR A 480 25.98 -17.79 18.28
N LEU A 481 26.30 -18.63 19.25
CA LEU A 481 25.49 -18.89 20.43
C LEU A 481 26.07 -18.15 21.62
N GLN A 482 25.20 -17.53 22.40
CA GLN A 482 25.54 -16.76 23.60
C GLN A 482 24.87 -17.40 24.81
N ALA A 483 25.66 -17.83 25.78
CA ALA A 483 25.20 -18.35 27.06
C ALA A 483 25.11 -17.25 28.13
N SER A 484 24.29 -17.48 29.15
CA SER A 484 24.16 -16.56 30.29
C SER A 484 25.35 -16.59 31.27
N GLN A 485 26.15 -17.67 31.25
CA GLN A 485 27.34 -17.84 32.09
C GLN A 485 28.52 -18.42 31.30
N VAL A 486 29.70 -18.46 31.92
CA VAL A 486 30.91 -19.05 31.32
C VAL A 486 30.65 -20.53 31.02
N THR A 487 30.95 -20.96 29.80
CA THR A 487 30.51 -22.26 29.28
C THR A 487 31.67 -23.04 28.67
N ASP A 488 31.79 -24.32 29.01
CA ASP A 488 32.67 -25.23 28.26
C ASP A 488 31.96 -25.70 26.99
N TRP A 489 32.10 -24.90 25.92
CA TRP A 489 31.51 -25.17 24.61
C TRP A 489 32.03 -26.45 23.95
N HIS A 490 33.26 -26.89 24.26
CA HIS A 490 33.80 -28.15 23.75
C HIS A 490 33.10 -29.34 24.40
N SER A 491 32.85 -29.28 25.70
CA SER A 491 32.07 -30.28 26.42
C SER A 491 30.62 -30.33 25.92
N ALA A 492 29.99 -29.16 25.75
CA ALA A 492 28.64 -29.06 25.21
C ALA A 492 28.52 -29.68 23.80
N LEU A 493 29.47 -29.37 22.90
CA LEU A 493 29.51 -29.97 21.56
C LEU A 493 29.61 -31.50 21.63
N LYS A 494 30.50 -32.04 22.47
CA LYS A 494 30.64 -33.49 22.64
C LYS A 494 29.34 -34.13 23.10
N THR A 495 28.64 -33.52 24.06
CA THR A 495 27.34 -33.98 24.54
C THR A 495 26.31 -34.01 23.42
N VAL A 496 26.20 -32.94 22.62
CA VAL A 496 25.27 -32.87 21.48
C VAL A 496 25.59 -33.95 20.44
N LEU A 497 26.86 -34.09 20.07
CA LEU A 497 27.28 -35.07 19.06
C LEU A 497 27.05 -36.51 19.53
N ALA A 498 27.27 -36.81 20.82
CA ALA A 498 27.06 -38.13 21.40
C ALA A 498 25.59 -38.48 21.70
N SER A 499 24.68 -37.51 21.69
CA SER A 499 23.26 -37.74 21.99
C SER A 499 22.56 -38.50 20.87
N GLU A 500 21.77 -39.52 21.22
CA GLU A 500 20.96 -40.30 20.27
C GLU A 500 19.65 -39.60 19.86
N SER A 501 19.21 -38.61 20.65
CA SER A 501 17.98 -37.85 20.45
C SER A 501 18.23 -36.38 20.72
N LEU A 502 17.67 -35.49 19.87
CA LEU A 502 17.74 -34.04 20.02
C LEU A 502 16.31 -33.46 19.97
N PRO A 503 15.56 -33.54 21.08
CA PRO A 503 14.19 -33.05 21.13
C PRO A 503 14.15 -31.52 21.12
N VAL A 504 13.33 -30.95 20.24
CA VAL A 504 13.07 -29.51 20.16
C VAL A 504 11.58 -29.23 20.07
N GLU A 505 11.15 -28.14 20.67
CA GLU A 505 9.77 -27.69 20.68
C GLU A 505 9.50 -26.63 19.61
N ARG A 506 8.38 -26.78 18.91
CA ARG A 506 7.91 -25.79 17.92
C ARG A 506 6.45 -25.45 18.11
N THR A 507 6.15 -24.15 18.17
CA THR A 507 4.78 -23.65 18.24
C THR A 507 4.28 -23.22 16.86
N SER A 508 3.12 -23.75 16.47
CA SER A 508 2.44 -23.34 15.24
C SER A 508 1.84 -21.94 15.37
N LYS A 509 2.25 -21.01 14.49
CA LYS A 509 1.64 -19.67 14.44
C LYS A 509 0.15 -19.68 14.09
N LYS A 510 -0.35 -20.73 13.43
CA LYS A 510 -1.75 -20.84 12.99
C LYS A 510 -2.68 -21.43 14.06
N SER A 511 -2.20 -22.42 14.81
CA SER A 511 -3.01 -23.14 15.80
C SER A 511 -2.61 -22.88 17.25
N GLY A 512 -1.47 -22.24 17.50
CA GLY A 512 -0.92 -22.03 18.84
C GLY A 512 -0.43 -23.30 19.53
N LYS A 513 -0.54 -24.47 18.90
CA LYS A 513 -0.12 -25.76 19.47
C LYS A 513 1.39 -25.92 19.39
N THR A 514 1.99 -26.37 20.49
CA THR A 514 3.40 -26.77 20.57
C THR A 514 3.52 -28.27 20.33
N HIS A 515 4.51 -28.63 19.50
CA HIS A 515 4.86 -30.01 19.20
C HIS A 515 6.35 -30.23 19.45
N THR A 516 6.70 -31.36 20.04
CA THR A 516 8.09 -31.80 20.20
C THR A 516 8.50 -32.66 19.02
N LEU A 517 9.68 -32.40 18.46
CA LEU A 517 10.25 -33.09 17.31
C LEU A 517 11.68 -33.52 17.65
N ASP A 518 12.06 -34.74 17.29
CA ASP A 518 13.45 -35.16 17.39
C ASP A 518 14.20 -34.79 16.11
N CYS A 519 15.15 -33.86 16.24
CA CYS A 519 15.93 -33.32 15.14
C CYS A 519 17.27 -34.03 14.93
N ARG A 520 17.58 -35.12 15.66
CA ARG A 520 18.89 -35.78 15.54
C ARG A 520 19.21 -36.22 14.11
N SER A 521 18.21 -36.78 13.42
CA SER A 521 18.34 -37.21 12.03
C SER A 521 18.46 -36.05 11.03
N TRP A 522 18.21 -34.82 11.47
CA TRP A 522 18.26 -33.63 10.64
C TRP A 522 19.59 -32.87 10.77
N LEU A 523 20.42 -33.20 11.76
CA LEU A 523 21.76 -32.63 11.92
C LEU A 523 22.78 -33.52 11.22
N PHE A 524 23.40 -33.02 10.15
CA PHE A 524 24.34 -33.78 9.32
C PHE A 524 25.78 -33.53 9.75
N GLU A 525 26.14 -32.26 9.93
CA GLU A 525 27.48 -31.80 10.30
C GLU A 525 27.35 -30.74 11.41
N LEU A 526 28.25 -30.74 12.38
CA LEU A 526 28.35 -29.73 13.42
C LEU A 526 29.81 -29.62 13.87
N GLU A 527 30.36 -28.41 13.76
CA GLU A 527 31.74 -28.09 14.12
C GLU A 527 31.76 -26.79 14.94
N LEU A 528 32.69 -26.73 15.89
CA LEU A 528 32.98 -25.54 16.68
C LEU A 528 34.16 -24.80 16.04
N LEU A 529 33.94 -23.54 15.66
CA LEU A 529 34.93 -22.72 14.96
C LEU A 529 35.72 -21.82 15.92
N GLU A 530 35.00 -21.12 16.80
CA GLU A 530 35.59 -20.13 17.71
C GLU A 530 34.93 -20.23 19.09
N VAL A 531 35.73 -20.00 20.15
CA VAL A 531 35.29 -20.12 21.54
C VAL A 531 35.70 -18.87 22.30
N GLY A 532 34.72 -18.20 22.88
CA GLY A 532 34.87 -17.21 23.94
C GLY A 532 34.41 -17.77 25.29
N GLU A 533 34.40 -16.91 26.31
CA GLU A 533 33.98 -17.31 27.66
C GLU A 533 32.49 -17.66 27.73
N THR A 534 31.65 -16.82 27.12
CA THR A 534 30.18 -16.95 27.14
C THR A 534 29.59 -17.10 25.73
N GLU A 535 30.43 -17.04 24.70
CA GLU A 535 30.02 -17.06 23.29
C GLU A 535 30.79 -18.14 22.53
N ALA A 536 30.16 -18.79 21.57
CA ALA A 536 30.85 -19.69 20.64
C ALA A 536 30.22 -19.67 19.25
N THR A 537 31.08 -19.74 18.24
CA THR A 537 30.66 -19.81 16.84
C THR A 537 30.74 -21.24 16.35
N PHE A 538 29.64 -21.74 15.80
CA PHE A 538 29.50 -23.06 15.23
C PHE A 538 29.22 -22.99 13.73
N GLN A 539 29.70 -23.98 12.99
CA GLN A 539 29.25 -24.27 11.64
C GLN A 539 28.46 -25.57 11.67
N TYR A 540 27.29 -25.58 11.02
CA TYR A 540 26.49 -26.80 10.94
C TYR A 540 25.80 -26.92 9.58
N ALA A 541 25.63 -28.16 9.13
CA ALA A 541 24.77 -28.50 8.00
C ALA A 541 23.61 -29.35 8.50
N GLY A 542 22.39 -29.02 8.07
CA GLY A 542 21.20 -29.77 8.46
C GLY A 542 20.13 -29.80 7.39
N ALA A 543 19.12 -30.65 7.59
CA ALA A 543 18.01 -30.82 6.67
C ALA A 543 17.34 -29.47 6.39
N CYS A 544 17.01 -29.22 5.13
CA CYS A 544 16.28 -28.02 4.72
C CYS A 544 15.38 -28.39 3.55
N ARG A 545 14.20 -28.91 3.83
CA ARG A 545 13.21 -29.31 2.80
C ARG A 545 11.95 -28.49 2.94
N ASN A 546 11.32 -28.18 1.82
CA ASN A 546 10.07 -27.42 1.79
C ASN A 546 8.83 -28.26 2.17
N ASP A 547 9.03 -29.49 2.66
CA ASP A 547 7.98 -30.38 3.21
C ASP A 547 7.78 -30.22 4.74
N GLY A 548 8.58 -29.37 5.39
CA GLY A 548 8.56 -29.15 6.83
C GLY A 548 9.76 -29.74 7.58
N THR A 549 10.55 -30.60 6.92
CA THR A 549 11.79 -31.18 7.44
C THR A 549 12.93 -30.16 7.32
N VAL A 550 13.04 -29.26 8.29
CA VAL A 550 14.05 -28.20 8.32
C VAL A 550 14.69 -28.17 9.70
N LEU A 551 16.03 -28.14 9.79
CA LEU A 551 16.76 -27.82 11.02
C LEU A 551 17.12 -26.34 11.04
N ARG A 552 16.49 -25.58 11.94
CA ARG A 552 16.61 -24.12 12.07
C ARG A 552 17.69 -23.77 13.09
N PRO A 553 18.34 -22.60 12.95
CA PRO A 553 19.25 -22.07 13.95
C PRO A 553 18.65 -22.03 15.37
N ASP A 554 17.37 -21.66 15.50
CA ASP A 554 16.66 -21.65 16.79
C ASP A 554 16.50 -23.04 17.44
N ASP A 555 16.49 -24.12 16.64
CA ASP A 555 16.44 -25.48 17.20
C ASP A 555 17.79 -25.81 17.87
N LEU A 556 18.92 -25.35 17.30
CA LEU A 556 20.25 -25.53 17.90
C LEU A 556 20.38 -24.77 19.22
N VAL A 557 19.70 -23.63 19.37
CA VAL A 557 19.63 -22.94 20.67
C VAL A 557 19.06 -23.86 21.73
N GLN A 558 17.91 -24.50 21.47
CA GLN A 558 17.28 -25.43 22.43
C GLN A 558 18.17 -26.64 22.73
N VAL A 559 18.83 -27.19 21.70
CA VAL A 559 19.76 -28.31 21.85
C VAL A 559 20.94 -27.94 22.76
N PHE A 560 21.55 -26.77 22.57
CA PHE A 560 22.67 -26.32 23.40
C PHE A 560 22.21 -25.84 24.78
N GLN A 561 21.00 -25.31 24.94
CA GLN A 561 20.40 -25.04 26.26
C GLN A 561 20.31 -26.33 27.07
N ALA A 562 19.82 -27.42 26.47
CA ALA A 562 19.75 -28.72 27.12
C ALA A 562 21.15 -29.29 27.45
N ALA A 563 22.11 -29.17 26.52
CA ALA A 563 23.46 -29.69 26.71
C ALA A 563 24.29 -28.92 27.76
N THR A 564 23.98 -27.64 27.97
CA THR A 564 24.70 -26.77 28.92
C THR A 564 23.95 -26.53 30.23
N ALA A 565 22.67 -26.92 30.31
CA ALA A 565 21.77 -26.68 31.44
C ALA A 565 21.63 -25.21 31.85
N GLN A 566 21.65 -24.30 30.88
CA GLN A 566 21.53 -22.86 31.09
C GLN A 566 20.85 -22.18 29.89
N GLU A 567 20.52 -20.90 30.08
CA GLU A 567 19.97 -20.08 29.01
C GLU A 567 21.03 -19.79 27.94
N VAL A 568 20.70 -20.16 26.70
CA VAL A 568 21.47 -19.87 25.50
C VAL A 568 20.57 -19.08 24.55
N SER A 569 21.14 -18.14 23.83
CA SER A 569 20.47 -17.33 22.82
C SER A 569 21.30 -17.27 21.54
N LEU A 570 20.66 -16.85 20.45
CA LEU A 570 21.28 -16.74 19.14
C LEU A 570 21.76 -15.30 18.94
N ALA A 571 23.08 -15.10 18.93
CA ALA A 571 23.68 -13.77 18.77
C ALA A 571 23.80 -13.40 17.28
N ASN A 572 24.22 -14.34 16.45
CA ASN A 572 24.39 -14.14 15.01
C ASN A 572 24.01 -15.38 14.21
N VAL A 573 23.52 -15.16 12.98
CA VAL A 573 23.13 -16.22 12.06
C VAL A 573 23.51 -15.85 10.65
N TYR A 574 24.25 -16.73 10.01
CA TYR A 574 24.70 -16.58 8.63
C TYR A 574 24.46 -17.87 7.87
N ARG A 575 23.78 -17.83 6.72
CA ARG A 575 23.63 -19.03 5.88
C ARG A 575 24.75 -19.09 4.84
N LEU A 576 25.66 -20.04 4.99
CA LEU A 576 26.79 -20.22 4.08
C LEU A 576 26.32 -20.70 2.69
N GLY A 577 25.31 -21.57 2.64
CA GLY A 577 24.71 -21.97 1.37
C GLY A 577 23.64 -23.04 1.48
N LEU A 578 23.16 -23.47 0.32
CA LEU A 578 22.12 -24.47 0.14
C LEU A 578 22.64 -25.66 -0.65
N ARG A 579 22.31 -26.88 -0.21
CA ARG A 579 22.66 -28.12 -0.91
C ARG A 579 21.42 -28.66 -1.61
N LEU A 580 21.55 -28.88 -2.92
CA LEU A 580 20.54 -29.56 -3.74
C LEU A 580 20.90 -31.04 -3.85
N ALA A 581 19.90 -31.91 -3.93
CA ALA A 581 20.12 -33.31 -4.29
C ALA A 581 20.76 -33.35 -5.68
N THR A 582 21.91 -34.00 -5.80
CA THR A 582 22.43 -34.42 -7.10
C THR A 582 21.39 -35.35 -7.71
N LEU A 583 20.92 -35.02 -8.91
CA LEU A 583 20.22 -35.98 -9.74
C LEU A 583 21.18 -37.15 -9.93
N CYS A 584 20.92 -38.31 -9.32
CA CYS A 584 21.52 -39.53 -9.85
C CYS A 584 21.07 -39.60 -11.32
N GLU A 585 22.05 -39.65 -12.22
CA GLU A 585 21.82 -39.87 -13.66
C GLU A 585 20.95 -41.09 -13.92
#